data_AF-A0A813JHM8-F1
#
_entry.id   AF-A0A813JHM8-F1
#
_cell.length_a   1.000
_cell.length_b   1.000
_cell.length_c   1.000
_cell.angle_alpha   90.00
_cell.angle_beta   90.00
_cell.angle_gamma   90.00
#
_symmetry.space_group_name_H-M   'P 1'
#
loop_
_entity.id
_entity.type
_entity.pdbx_description
1 polymer ?
#
loop_
_entity_poly.entity_id
_entity_poly.type
_entity_poly.pdbx_seq_one_letter_code
_entity_poly.pdbx_strand_id
1 'polypeptide(L)'
;MMSRSRLPVLALLALCAVLLRGTFLPGKVRMQTFVALPQAMHRGCRSLSGGALAAGTVPAIVSSVPARRGVAAHYKVTLETPTGTQSFECPPDENILDMAEQNMLDLPFACRSGSCSSCAGKVLAGSIDQSGSIFLTEEQMRDGFCLTCTTFPTSDVTIQTGCEEAFLWTASSGSSASQTLDGNGE
;
A
#
# COMPACT_ATOMS: atom_id res chain seq x y z
N MET A 1 35.16 -54.50 -16.04
CA MET A 1 36.03 -53.68 -16.91
C MET A 1 35.15 -52.82 -17.81
N MET A 2 34.47 -51.82 -17.25
CA MET A 2 34.84 -50.39 -17.30
C MET A 2 35.19 -49.84 -18.69
N SER A 3 34.34 -48.90 -19.12
CA SER A 3 34.70 -47.70 -19.88
C SER A 3 34.91 -47.81 -21.39
N ARG A 4 33.80 -47.81 -22.15
CA ARG A 4 33.79 -47.32 -23.54
C ARG A 4 32.78 -46.19 -23.82
N SER A 5 31.89 -45.87 -22.87
CA SER A 5 30.80 -44.89 -23.07
C SER A 5 31.00 -43.52 -22.41
N ARG A 6 32.09 -43.29 -21.64
CA ARG A 6 32.34 -42.01 -20.94
C ARG A 6 33.18 -40.99 -21.72
N LEU A 7 33.81 -41.41 -22.81
CA LEU A 7 34.61 -40.56 -23.69
C LEU A 7 33.80 -39.47 -24.44
N PRO A 8 32.60 -39.72 -25.00
CA PRO A 8 31.88 -38.68 -25.74
C PRO A 8 31.29 -37.60 -24.82
N VAL A 9 30.92 -37.95 -23.58
CA VAL A 9 30.33 -37.02 -22.61
C VAL A 9 31.38 -36.07 -22.03
N LEU A 10 32.59 -36.56 -21.76
CA LEU A 10 33.70 -35.71 -21.27
C LEU A 10 34.21 -34.76 -22.36
N ALA A 11 34.23 -35.18 -23.62
CA ALA A 11 34.60 -34.32 -24.74
C ALA A 11 33.57 -33.19 -24.96
N LEU A 12 32.26 -33.47 -24.80
CA LEU A 12 31.21 -32.47 -24.94
C LEU A 12 31.24 -31.42 -23.82
N LEU A 13 31.49 -31.85 -22.57
CA LEU A 13 31.61 -30.93 -21.44
C LEU A 13 32.85 -30.04 -21.53
N ALA A 14 33.97 -30.57 -22.03
CA ALA A 14 35.18 -29.79 -22.28
C ALA A 14 34.97 -28.72 -23.37
N LEU A 15 34.26 -29.06 -24.45
CA LEU A 15 33.93 -28.10 -25.53
C LEU A 15 33.02 -26.97 -25.01
N CYS A 16 32.03 -27.31 -24.17
CA CYS A 16 31.12 -26.34 -23.58
C CYS A 16 31.85 -25.38 -22.60
N ALA A 17 32.80 -25.89 -21.82
CA ALA A 17 33.61 -25.07 -20.92
C ALA A 17 34.57 -24.11 -21.65
N VAL A 18 35.06 -24.49 -22.85
CA VAL A 18 35.91 -23.62 -23.68
C VAL A 18 35.08 -22.51 -24.34
N LEU A 19 33.86 -22.80 -24.79
CA LEU A 19 32.96 -21.79 -25.36
C LEU A 19 32.45 -20.79 -24.31
N LEU A 20 32.25 -21.22 -23.06
CA LEU A 20 31.82 -20.33 -21.97
C LEU A 20 32.94 -19.46 -21.39
N ARG A 21 34.22 -19.74 -21.68
CA ARG A 21 35.37 -19.00 -21.12
C ARG A 21 36.07 -18.06 -22.11
N GLY A 22 35.69 -18.03 -23.38
CA GLY A 22 36.44 -17.31 -24.40
C GLY A 22 35.60 -16.43 -25.32
N THR A 23 35.34 -15.19 -24.90
CA THR A 23 35.38 -13.96 -25.74
C THR A 23 34.94 -12.74 -24.93
N PHE A 24 35.53 -12.53 -23.76
CA PHE A 24 35.60 -11.19 -23.18
C PHE A 24 36.84 -10.51 -23.78
N LEU A 25 36.67 -9.95 -24.98
CA LEU A 25 37.66 -9.04 -25.56
C LEU A 25 37.75 -7.81 -24.66
N PRO A 26 38.95 -7.39 -24.20
CA PRO A 26 39.12 -6.12 -23.52
C PRO A 26 39.09 -5.01 -24.60
N GLY A 27 37.91 -4.79 -25.17
CA GLY A 27 37.62 -3.60 -25.93
C GLY A 27 37.69 -2.42 -24.97
N LYS A 28 38.70 -1.58 -25.13
CA LYS A 28 38.78 -0.25 -24.52
C LYS A 28 37.51 0.51 -24.89
N VAL A 29 36.47 0.44 -24.06
CA VAL A 29 35.37 1.39 -24.08
C VAL A 29 35.98 2.68 -23.57
N ARG A 30 36.44 3.51 -24.52
CA ARG A 30 36.75 4.90 -24.26
C ARG A 30 35.42 5.53 -23.88
N MET A 31 35.14 5.53 -22.58
CA MET A 31 34.06 6.26 -21.97
C MET A 31 34.33 7.74 -22.28
N GLN A 32 33.79 8.19 -23.41
CA GLN A 32 33.62 9.61 -23.64
C GLN A 32 32.70 10.06 -22.52
N THR A 33 33.30 10.70 -21.52
CA THR A 33 32.61 11.67 -20.68
C THR A 33 31.92 12.65 -21.61
N PHE A 34 30.67 12.35 -21.96
CA PHE A 34 29.71 13.34 -22.38
C PHE A 34 29.49 14.20 -21.13
N VAL A 35 30.34 15.22 -20.99
CA VAL A 35 30.00 16.38 -20.18
C VAL A 35 28.88 17.06 -20.95
N ALA A 36 27.64 16.64 -20.70
CA ALA A 36 26.48 17.40 -21.11
C ALA A 36 26.56 18.72 -20.34
N LEU A 37 26.99 19.80 -21.01
CA LEU A 37 26.78 21.14 -20.49
C LEU A 37 25.27 21.26 -20.24
N PRO A 38 24.82 21.56 -19.01
CA PRO A 38 23.44 21.92 -18.81
C PRO A 38 23.20 23.24 -19.55
N GLN A 39 22.59 23.15 -20.73
CA GLN A 39 21.97 24.30 -21.37
C GLN A 39 20.77 24.65 -20.51
N ALA A 40 20.94 25.64 -19.64
CA ALA A 40 19.84 26.21 -18.87
C ALA A 40 18.81 26.78 -19.86
N MET A 41 17.70 26.08 -20.01
CA MET A 41 16.58 26.44 -20.90
C MET A 41 15.82 27.71 -20.47
N HIS A 42 16.20 28.33 -19.36
CA HIS A 42 15.70 29.64 -18.94
C HIS A 42 16.73 30.73 -19.27
N ARG A 43 16.43 31.52 -20.32
CA ARG A 43 17.08 32.82 -20.57
C ARG A 43 16.87 33.72 -19.35
N GLY A 44 17.86 33.78 -18.46
CA GLY A 44 17.87 34.68 -17.31
C GLY A 44 18.41 34.12 -15.99
N CYS A 45 18.70 32.82 -15.87
CA CYS A 45 19.23 32.28 -14.62
C CYS A 45 20.76 32.40 -14.56
N ARG A 46 21.25 33.24 -13.64
CA ARG A 46 22.68 33.46 -13.38
C ARG A 46 23.18 32.37 -12.42
N SER A 47 24.14 31.56 -12.85
CA SER A 47 24.76 30.53 -11.99
C SER A 47 25.55 31.19 -10.87
N LEU A 48 25.10 31.03 -9.62
CA LEU A 48 25.89 31.38 -8.44
C LEU A 48 26.95 30.28 -8.24
N SER A 49 28.16 30.60 -8.69
CA SER A 49 29.36 29.85 -8.33
C SER A 49 29.66 30.14 -6.86
N GLY A 50 29.63 29.10 -6.02
CA GLY A 50 30.05 29.23 -4.62
C GLY A 50 29.92 27.96 -3.79
N GLY A 51 31.06 27.29 -3.57
CA GLY A 51 31.39 26.72 -2.26
C GLY A 51 31.14 25.24 -2.01
N ALA A 52 32.23 24.47 -2.03
CA ALA A 52 32.52 23.28 -1.21
C ALA A 52 31.42 22.20 -1.07
N LEU A 53 31.59 21.12 -1.84
CA LEU A 53 31.10 19.79 -1.46
C LEU A 53 31.87 19.32 -0.21
N ALA A 54 31.29 19.51 0.97
CA ALA A 54 31.75 18.89 2.20
C ALA A 54 30.64 18.00 2.77
N ALA A 55 31.00 16.73 2.96
CA ALA A 55 30.33 15.68 3.74
C ALA A 55 28.88 15.33 3.35
N GLY A 56 28.72 14.09 2.89
CA GLY A 56 27.42 13.44 2.69
C GLY A 56 26.63 13.37 3.99
N THR A 57 25.72 14.33 4.15
CA THR A 57 24.50 14.18 4.92
C THR A 57 23.42 14.54 3.93
N VAL A 58 22.83 13.53 3.27
CA VAL A 58 21.62 13.75 2.49
C VAL A 58 20.60 14.26 3.51
N PRO A 59 20.12 15.52 3.43
CA PRO A 59 19.03 15.93 4.30
C PRO A 59 17.86 14.99 4.00
N ALA A 60 17.26 14.42 5.04
CA ALA A 60 15.99 13.74 4.89
C ALA A 60 15.10 14.67 4.06
N ILE A 61 14.58 14.19 2.93
CA ILE A 61 13.67 14.96 2.10
C ILE A 61 12.39 15.11 2.92
N VAL A 62 12.36 16.11 3.80
CA VAL A 62 11.15 16.52 4.49
C VAL A 62 10.28 17.11 3.40
N SER A 63 9.10 16.52 3.18
CA SER A 63 8.12 17.01 2.22
C SER A 63 7.98 18.53 2.39
N SER A 64 8.38 19.29 1.37
CA SER A 64 8.31 20.75 1.41
C SER A 64 6.86 21.26 1.27
N VAL A 65 5.89 20.35 1.12
CA VAL A 65 4.48 20.67 1.11
C VAL A 65 4.07 21.03 2.54
N PRO A 66 3.70 22.29 2.83
CA PRO A 66 3.28 22.68 4.17
C PRO A 66 2.03 21.88 4.57
N ALA A 67 2.02 21.36 5.80
CA ALA A 67 0.86 20.68 6.35
C ALA A 67 -0.37 21.59 6.23
N ARG A 68 -1.50 21.02 5.78
CA ARG A 68 -2.75 21.79 5.67
C ARG A 68 -3.12 22.29 7.07
N ARG A 69 -3.29 23.61 7.21
CA ARG A 69 -3.70 24.22 8.50
C ARG A 69 -5.00 23.57 8.97
N GLY A 70 -5.00 23.03 10.19
CA GLY A 70 -6.19 22.46 10.82
C GLY A 70 -6.42 20.97 10.61
N VAL A 71 -5.51 20.25 9.95
CA VAL A 71 -5.54 18.78 9.88
C VAL A 71 -4.41 18.24 10.75
N ALA A 72 -4.68 17.27 11.62
CA ALA A 72 -3.64 16.64 12.40
C ALA A 72 -2.64 15.93 11.47
N ALA A 73 -1.37 15.92 11.84
CA ALA A 73 -0.35 15.18 11.08
C ALA A 73 -0.65 13.66 11.09
N HIS A 74 -1.17 13.17 12.22
CA HIS A 74 -1.59 11.79 12.43
C HIS A 74 -2.81 11.74 13.35
N TYR A 75 -3.60 10.69 13.21
CA TYR A 75 -4.69 10.31 14.11
C TYR A 75 -4.39 8.97 14.75
N LYS A 76 -4.86 8.77 15.98
CA LYS A 76 -4.77 7.48 16.66
C LYS A 76 -5.89 6.58 16.14
N VAL A 77 -5.50 5.50 15.48
CA VAL A 77 -6.42 4.43 15.05
C VAL A 77 -6.32 3.28 16.04
N THR A 78 -7.45 2.86 16.59
CA THR A 78 -7.58 1.71 17.48
C THR A 78 -8.41 0.64 16.78
N LEU A 79 -7.84 -0.54 16.58
CA LEU A 79 -8.49 -1.68 15.97
C LEU A 79 -8.82 -2.73 17.01
N GLU A 80 -10.10 -3.08 17.11
CA GLU A 80 -10.54 -4.24 17.88
C GLU A 80 -10.54 -5.46 16.94
N THR A 81 -9.54 -6.32 17.11
CA THR A 81 -9.45 -7.60 16.41
C THR A 81 -9.88 -8.75 17.33
N PRO A 82 -10.25 -9.92 16.78
CA PRO A 82 -10.54 -11.10 17.59
C PRO A 82 -9.37 -11.53 18.49
N THR A 83 -8.14 -11.18 18.11
CA THR A 83 -6.91 -11.46 18.87
C THR A 83 -6.65 -10.43 19.97
N GLY A 84 -7.25 -9.25 19.88
CA GLY A 84 -7.16 -8.18 20.88
C GLY A 84 -7.25 -6.78 20.28
N THR A 85 -7.22 -5.78 21.17
CA THR A 85 -7.20 -4.37 20.77
C THR A 85 -5.78 -3.90 20.51
N GLN A 86 -5.55 -3.30 19.34
CA GLN A 86 -4.25 -2.76 18.94
C GLN A 86 -4.41 -1.33 18.44
N SER A 87 -3.42 -0.47 18.65
CA SER A 87 -3.51 0.94 18.23
C SER A 87 -2.22 1.42 17.60
N PHE A 88 -2.34 2.26 16.58
CA PHE A 88 -1.23 2.87 15.85
C PHE A 88 -1.59 4.29 15.39
N GLU A 89 -0.58 5.03 14.93
CA GLU A 89 -0.77 6.36 14.35
C GLU A 89 -0.92 6.23 12.83
N CYS A 90 -1.93 6.91 12.27
CA CYS A 90 -2.26 6.89 10.85
C CYS A 90 -2.37 8.33 10.34
N PRO A 91 -1.61 8.72 9.31
CA PRO A 91 -1.76 10.04 8.71
C PRO A 91 -3.09 10.14 7.93
N PRO A 92 -3.64 11.35 7.76
CA PRO A 92 -4.94 11.57 7.10
C PRO A 92 -4.97 11.22 5.61
N ASP A 93 -3.80 11.06 4.98
CA ASP A 93 -3.62 10.79 3.54
C ASP A 93 -3.32 9.32 3.22
N GLU A 94 -3.23 8.45 4.23
CA GLU A 94 -3.05 7.00 4.07
C GLU A 94 -4.28 6.24 4.55
N ASN A 95 -4.62 5.13 3.89
CA ASN A 95 -5.75 4.32 4.32
C ASN A 95 -5.38 3.46 5.54
N ILE A 96 -6.40 3.08 6.31
CA ILE A 96 -6.24 2.39 7.58
C ILE A 96 -5.62 0.99 7.40
N LEU A 97 -5.97 0.26 6.33
CA LEU A 97 -5.42 -1.06 6.06
C LEU A 97 -3.91 -1.02 5.81
N ASP A 98 -3.45 -0.11 4.96
CA ASP A 98 -2.03 0.01 4.61
C ASP A 98 -1.19 0.41 5.82
N MET A 99 -1.68 1.32 6.65
CA MET A 99 -1.01 1.65 7.91
C MET A 99 -1.04 0.49 8.92
N ALA A 100 -2.11 -0.30 8.97
CA ALA A 100 -2.16 -1.48 9.83
C ALA A 100 -1.11 -2.52 9.39
N GLU A 101 -0.97 -2.80 8.09
CA GLU A 101 0.05 -3.70 7.55
C GLU A 101 1.47 -3.22 7.85
N GLN A 102 1.74 -1.91 7.72
CA GLN A 102 3.03 -1.32 8.08
C GLN A 102 3.39 -1.48 9.56
N ASN A 103 2.36 -1.53 10.43
CA ASN A 103 2.50 -1.82 11.85
C ASN A 103 2.47 -3.33 12.17
N MET A 104 2.57 -4.20 11.14
CA MET A 104 2.52 -5.66 11.25
C MET A 104 1.23 -6.19 11.88
N LEU A 105 0.12 -5.47 11.71
CA LEU A 105 -1.20 -5.89 12.14
C LEU A 105 -1.88 -6.67 11.01
N ASP A 106 -2.34 -7.87 11.33
CA ASP A 106 -3.08 -8.71 10.38
C ASP A 106 -4.57 -8.33 10.38
N LEU A 107 -5.07 -7.94 9.20
CA LEU A 107 -6.47 -7.61 8.98
C LEU A 107 -7.01 -8.43 7.81
N PRO A 108 -8.29 -8.82 7.85
CA PRO A 108 -8.89 -9.52 6.72
C PRO A 108 -9.03 -8.57 5.52
N PHE A 109 -8.51 -8.96 4.36
CA PHE A 109 -8.68 -8.23 3.09
C PHE A 109 -8.62 -9.16 1.88
N ALA A 110 -9.10 -8.67 0.73
CA ALA A 110 -8.99 -9.38 -0.55
C ALA A 110 -8.69 -8.45 -1.73
N CYS A 111 -9.64 -7.59 -2.13
CA CYS A 111 -9.51 -6.79 -3.36
C CYS A 111 -8.64 -5.54 -3.25
N ARG A 112 -8.55 -4.94 -2.05
CA ARG A 112 -7.87 -3.64 -1.78
C ARG A 112 -8.35 -2.45 -2.63
N SER A 113 -9.51 -2.57 -3.27
CA SER A 113 -10.08 -1.53 -4.15
C SER A 113 -11.45 -1.04 -3.68
N GLY A 114 -11.88 -1.42 -2.47
CA GLY A 114 -13.20 -1.09 -1.96
C GLY A 114 -14.35 -1.73 -2.75
N SER A 115 -14.10 -2.88 -3.39
CA SER A 115 -15.06 -3.60 -4.24
C SER A 115 -15.48 -4.97 -3.68
N CYS A 116 -15.05 -5.31 -2.46
CA CYS A 116 -15.42 -6.54 -1.77
C CYS A 116 -15.68 -6.28 -0.28
N SER A 117 -16.34 -7.22 0.39
CA SER A 117 -16.70 -7.16 1.82
C SER A 117 -15.62 -7.66 2.78
N SER A 118 -14.56 -8.30 2.30
CA SER A 118 -13.59 -8.98 3.20
C SER A 118 -12.88 -8.05 4.19
N CYS A 119 -12.74 -6.75 3.84
CA CYS A 119 -12.13 -5.74 4.72
C CYS A 119 -13.15 -4.92 5.53
N ALA A 120 -14.39 -5.42 5.62
CA ALA A 120 -15.46 -4.77 6.35
C ALA A 120 -15.12 -4.66 7.85
N GLY A 121 -15.26 -3.46 8.36
CA GLY A 121 -15.20 -3.13 9.78
C GLY A 121 -16.39 -2.27 10.18
N LYS A 122 -16.47 -1.98 11.48
CA LYS A 122 -17.49 -1.10 12.05
C LYS A 122 -16.85 -0.02 12.90
N VAL A 123 -17.13 1.23 12.60
CA VAL A 123 -16.69 2.37 13.39
C VAL A 123 -17.46 2.40 14.70
N LEU A 124 -16.75 2.28 15.81
CA LEU A 124 -17.31 2.35 17.16
C LEU A 124 -17.26 3.77 17.73
N ALA A 125 -16.21 4.51 17.40
CA ALA A 125 -15.99 5.89 17.83
C ALA A 125 -15.10 6.65 16.85
N GLY A 126 -15.24 7.97 16.81
CA GLY A 126 -14.48 8.86 15.94
C GLY A 126 -15.15 9.12 14.59
N SER A 127 -14.37 9.64 13.65
CA SER A 127 -14.83 10.00 12.31
C SER A 127 -13.86 9.52 11.24
N ILE A 128 -14.42 9.13 10.10
CA ILE A 128 -13.70 8.61 8.95
C ILE A 128 -14.17 9.30 7.67
N ASP A 129 -13.35 9.24 6.64
CA ASP A 129 -13.73 9.54 5.26
C ASP A 129 -13.61 8.26 4.43
N GLN A 130 -14.72 7.84 3.85
CA GLN A 130 -14.79 6.70 2.93
C GLN A 130 -15.53 7.03 1.63
N SER A 131 -15.52 8.31 1.24
CA SER A 131 -16.19 8.82 0.04
C SER A 131 -15.73 8.15 -1.27
N GLY A 132 -14.55 7.52 -1.27
CA GLY A 132 -14.04 6.72 -2.39
C GLY A 132 -14.70 5.34 -2.57
N SER A 133 -15.49 4.87 -1.61
CA SER A 133 -16.16 3.56 -1.70
C SER A 133 -17.57 3.70 -2.28
N ILE A 134 -17.81 3.01 -3.41
CA ILE A 134 -19.15 2.90 -4.03
C ILE A 134 -19.89 1.61 -3.64
N PHE A 135 -19.25 0.75 -2.85
CA PHE A 135 -19.75 -0.58 -2.54
C PHE A 135 -20.74 -0.58 -1.37
N LEU A 136 -20.61 0.38 -0.45
CA LEU A 136 -21.48 0.51 0.72
C LEU A 136 -22.75 1.29 0.35
N THR A 137 -23.91 0.82 0.82
CA THR A 137 -25.15 1.61 0.76
C THR A 137 -25.14 2.70 1.84
N GLU A 138 -25.95 3.74 1.66
CA GLU A 138 -26.08 4.81 2.66
C GLU A 138 -26.53 4.28 4.04
N GLU A 139 -27.39 3.26 4.05
CA GLU A 139 -27.84 2.61 5.29
C GLU A 139 -26.69 1.90 6.00
N GLN A 140 -25.86 1.15 5.28
CA GLN A 140 -24.70 0.49 5.86
C GLN A 140 -23.68 1.51 6.42
N MET A 141 -23.46 2.62 5.71
CA MET A 141 -22.62 3.70 6.21
C MET A 141 -23.19 4.34 7.48
N ARG A 142 -24.52 4.56 7.53
CA ARG A 142 -25.22 5.08 8.70
C ARG A 142 -25.14 4.13 9.90
N ASP A 143 -25.17 2.82 9.65
CA ASP A 143 -25.01 1.79 10.67
C ASP A 143 -23.56 1.65 11.17
N GLY A 144 -22.65 2.48 10.63
CA GLY A 144 -21.26 2.57 11.04
C GLY A 144 -20.33 1.59 10.31
N PHE A 145 -20.78 0.91 9.26
CA PHE A 145 -19.90 0.04 8.49
C PHE A 145 -18.91 0.85 7.64
N CYS A 146 -17.69 0.34 7.55
CA CYS A 146 -16.64 0.90 6.72
C CYS A 146 -15.78 -0.17 6.05
N LEU A 147 -15.14 0.18 4.95
CA LEU A 147 -14.13 -0.68 4.29
C LEU A 147 -12.74 -0.18 4.61
N THR A 148 -12.01 -0.90 5.47
CA THR A 148 -10.70 -0.46 5.99
C THR A 148 -9.66 -0.20 4.88
N CYS A 149 -9.78 -0.86 3.71
CA CYS A 149 -8.87 -0.68 2.58
C CYS A 149 -9.04 0.62 1.77
N THR A 150 -10.16 1.32 1.94
CA THR A 150 -10.45 2.59 1.23
C THR A 150 -10.94 3.68 2.18
N THR A 151 -10.70 3.50 3.48
CA THR A 151 -11.13 4.42 4.53
C THR A 151 -9.93 5.16 5.09
N PHE A 152 -10.08 6.48 5.22
CA PHE A 152 -9.09 7.39 5.79
C PHE A 152 -9.60 7.94 7.13
N PRO A 153 -8.75 8.06 8.17
CA PRO A 153 -9.16 8.66 9.43
C PRO A 153 -9.28 10.18 9.30
N THR A 154 -10.33 10.75 9.90
CA THR A 154 -10.50 12.22 10.01
C THR A 154 -10.45 12.72 11.45
N SER A 155 -10.41 11.79 12.42
CA SER A 155 -10.12 12.01 13.83
C SER A 155 -9.57 10.72 14.44
N ASP A 156 -9.27 10.73 15.74
CA ASP A 156 -8.96 9.51 16.48
C ASP A 156 -10.16 8.56 16.42
N VAL A 157 -9.94 7.35 15.93
CA VAL A 157 -11.00 6.42 15.55
C VAL A 157 -10.80 5.06 16.20
N THR A 158 -11.90 4.42 16.60
CA THR A 158 -11.93 3.03 17.04
C THR A 158 -12.78 2.21 16.07
N ILE A 159 -12.23 1.14 15.53
CA ILE A 159 -12.87 0.31 14.51
C ILE A 159 -12.83 -1.16 14.95
N GLN A 160 -13.99 -1.79 14.95
CA GLN A 160 -14.11 -3.24 15.05
C GLN A 160 -13.81 -3.86 13.69
N THR A 161 -12.96 -4.89 13.66
CA THR A 161 -12.50 -5.55 12.43
C THR A 161 -13.18 -6.90 12.24
N GLY A 162 -13.12 -7.46 11.03
CA GLY A 162 -13.70 -8.79 10.75
C GLY A 162 -15.22 -8.82 10.79
N CYS A 163 -15.88 -7.70 10.47
CA CYS A 163 -17.33 -7.58 10.51
C CYS A 163 -18.02 -8.05 9.22
N GLU A 164 -17.36 -8.89 8.40
CA GLU A 164 -17.89 -9.33 7.10
C GLU A 164 -19.24 -10.06 7.23
N GLU A 165 -19.39 -10.98 8.18
CA GLU A 165 -20.65 -11.69 8.39
C GLU A 165 -21.78 -10.73 8.78
N ALA A 166 -21.50 -9.81 9.71
CA ALA A 166 -22.45 -8.78 10.12
C ALA A 166 -22.82 -7.86 8.94
N PHE A 167 -21.86 -7.50 8.10
CA PHE A 167 -22.07 -6.72 6.89
C PHE A 167 -22.99 -7.43 5.89
N LEU A 168 -22.75 -8.71 5.62
CA LEU A 168 -23.56 -9.53 4.71
C LEU A 168 -24.96 -9.79 5.28
N TRP A 169 -25.09 -9.95 6.59
CA TRP A 169 -26.38 -10.05 7.25
C TRP A 169 -27.18 -8.76 7.08
N THR A 170 -26.60 -7.57 7.30
CA THR A 170 -27.29 -6.29 7.04
C THR A 170 -27.67 -6.14 5.57
N ALA A 171 -26.80 -6.53 4.64
CA ALA A 171 -27.09 -6.49 3.20
C ALA A 171 -28.25 -7.41 2.79
N SER A 172 -28.36 -8.59 3.41
CA SER A 172 -29.43 -9.56 3.12
C SER A 172 -30.73 -9.30 3.89
N SER A 173 -30.65 -8.74 5.09
CA SER A 173 -31.80 -8.40 5.93
C SER A 173 -32.46 -7.07 5.55
N GLY A 174 -31.76 -6.23 4.76
CA GLY A 174 -32.25 -4.98 4.15
C GLY A 174 -33.34 -5.10 3.08
N SER A 175 -34.29 -6.04 3.24
CA SER A 175 -35.57 -6.11 2.51
C SER A 175 -36.77 -6.39 3.46
N SER A 176 -36.65 -6.11 4.76
CA SER A 176 -37.78 -6.29 5.70
C SER A 176 -38.24 -5.03 6.43
N ALA A 177 -37.75 -3.84 6.06
CA ALA A 177 -38.39 -2.56 6.44
C ALA A 177 -39.73 -2.30 5.70
N SER A 178 -40.33 -3.34 5.12
CA SER A 178 -41.73 -3.44 4.71
C SER A 178 -42.34 -4.76 5.23
N GLN A 179 -42.20 -5.04 6.52
CA GLN A 179 -43.14 -5.94 7.20
C GLN A 179 -44.41 -5.13 7.50
N THR A 180 -45.32 -5.10 6.52
CA THR A 180 -46.72 -4.82 6.82
C THR A 180 -47.19 -5.83 7.85
N LEU A 181 -47.69 -5.29 8.95
CA LEU A 181 -48.42 -5.99 9.99
C LEU A 181 -49.68 -6.61 9.38
N ASP A 182 -49.60 -7.85 8.91
CA ASP A 182 -50.78 -8.70 8.78
C ASP A 182 -50.83 -9.59 10.02
N GLY A 183 -51.36 -9.01 11.09
CA GLY A 183 -51.92 -9.78 12.18
C GLY A 183 -53.22 -10.42 11.74
N ASN A 184 -53.29 -11.75 11.84
CA ASN A 184 -54.42 -12.58 12.26
C ASN A 184 -53.87 -14.02 12.24
N GLY A 185 -53.84 -14.77 13.34
CA GLY A 185 -54.92 -14.91 14.31
C GLY A 185 -55.69 -16.17 13.91
N GLU A 186 -55.37 -17.27 14.60
CA GLU A 186 -55.98 -18.60 14.59
C GLU A 186 -55.62 -19.58 13.45
#